data_AF-A0A538C747-F1
#
_entry.id   AF-A0A538C747-F1
#
_cell.length_a   1.000
_cell.length_b   1.000
_cell.length_c   1.000
_cell.angle_alpha   90.00
_cell.angle_beta   90.00
_cell.angle_gamma   90.00
#
_symmetry.space_group_name_H-M   'P 1'
#
loop_
_entity.id
_entity.type
_entity.pdbx_description
1 polymer ?
#
loop_
_entity_poly.entity_id
_entity_poly.type
_entity_poly.pdbx_seq_one_letter_code
_entity_poly.pdbx_strand_id
1 'polypeptide(L)'
;VSSNRDETRYEDPERFDVRRNPEHQAFGAGGRHFCLGTALARLELRILFEETLKRFPQMQLAGEPAYVESPFINQLKAMPVRFAPAAASA
;
A
#
# COMPACT_ATOMS: atom_id res chain seq x y z
N VAL A 1 -3.62 -2.49 18.01
CA VAL A 1 -4.15 -3.38 16.96
C VAL A 1 -5.67 -3.30 16.99
N SER A 2 -6.39 -3.17 15.89
CA SER A 2 -6.44 -2.06 14.92
C SER A 2 -7.70 -2.33 14.08
N SER A 3 -8.62 -1.36 13.92
CA SER A 3 -9.94 -1.60 13.31
C SER A 3 -9.91 -2.32 11.95
N ASN A 4 -8.85 -2.19 11.16
CA ASN A 4 -8.73 -2.83 9.84
C ASN A 4 -8.34 -4.32 9.87
N ARG A 5 -8.15 -4.90 11.07
CA ARG A 5 -7.87 -6.33 11.26
C ARG A 5 -8.90 -7.03 12.14
N ASP A 6 -10.05 -6.39 12.37
CA ASP A 6 -11.13 -6.92 13.21
C ASP A 6 -11.79 -8.14 12.53
N GLU A 7 -11.59 -9.32 13.13
CA GLU A 7 -12.13 -10.59 12.67
C GLU A 7 -13.65 -10.69 12.73
N THR A 8 -14.32 -9.84 13.53
CA THR A 8 -15.78 -9.78 13.56
C THR A 8 -16.36 -9.06 12.34
N ARG A 9 -15.52 -8.34 11.60
CA ARG A 9 -15.88 -7.53 10.43
C ARG A 9 -15.27 -8.01 9.12
N TYR A 10 -14.04 -8.55 9.15
CA TYR A 10 -13.35 -9.05 7.96
C TYR A 10 -13.02 -10.54 8.12
N GLU A 11 -13.46 -11.34 7.16
CA GLU A 11 -12.99 -12.72 7.01
C GLU A 11 -11.50 -12.73 6.62
N ASP A 12 -10.70 -13.58 7.26
CA ASP A 12 -9.24 -13.68 7.09
C ASP A 12 -8.52 -12.31 7.14
N PRO A 13 -8.60 -11.53 8.22
CA PRO A 13 -8.19 -10.12 8.24
C PRO A 13 -6.71 -9.89 7.87
N GLU A 14 -5.84 -10.88 8.13
CA GLU A 14 -4.40 -10.83 7.79
C GLU A 14 -4.10 -11.14 6.31
N ARG A 15 -5.05 -11.71 5.56
CA ARG A 15 -4.87 -12.02 4.15
C ARG A 15 -4.94 -10.74 3.31
N PHE A 16 -3.90 -10.48 2.54
CA PHE A 16 -3.92 -9.44 1.52
C PHE A 16 -4.70 -9.93 0.29
N ASP A 17 -5.84 -9.28 0.02
CA ASP A 17 -6.66 -9.53 -1.17
C ASP A 17 -7.07 -8.21 -1.81
N VAL A 18 -6.57 -7.93 -3.00
CA VAL A 18 -6.86 -6.72 -3.77
C VAL A 18 -8.32 -6.62 -4.23
N ARG A 19 -9.06 -7.74 -4.21
CA ARG A 19 -10.48 -7.83 -4.59
C ARG A 19 -11.42 -7.75 -3.39
N ARG A 20 -10.90 -7.66 -2.16
CA ARG A 20 -11.72 -7.54 -0.94
C ARG A 20 -12.57 -6.25 -0.97
N ASN A 21 -13.75 -6.32 -0.37
CA ASN A 21 -14.64 -5.16 -0.17
C ASN A 21 -13.89 -4.01 0.53
N PRO A 22 -13.90 -2.76 0.00
CA PRO A 22 -13.03 -1.66 0.42
C PRO A 22 -13.41 -0.95 1.73
N GLU A 23 -14.33 -1.46 2.55
CA GLU A 23 -14.69 -0.78 3.79
C GLU A 23 -13.51 -0.85 4.78
N HIS A 24 -12.75 0.24 4.92
CA HIS A 24 -11.60 0.33 5.82
C HIS A 24 -11.56 1.70 6.52
N GLN A 25 -10.94 1.76 7.69
CA GLN A 25 -10.84 2.98 8.52
C GLN A 25 -9.47 3.67 8.43
N ALA A 26 -8.63 3.34 7.44
CA ALA A 26 -7.32 4.00 7.24
C ALA A 26 -7.42 5.54 7.06
N PHE A 27 -8.57 6.05 6.60
CA PHE A 27 -8.86 7.49 6.46
C PHE A 27 -9.72 8.05 7.60
N GLY A 28 -9.90 7.30 8.67
CA GLY A 28 -10.86 7.56 9.75
C GLY A 28 -12.23 6.92 9.51
N ALA A 29 -13.01 6.78 10.58
CA ALA A 29 -14.31 6.09 10.59
C ALA A 29 -15.50 6.96 10.10
N GLY A 30 -15.28 7.86 9.14
CA GLY A 30 -16.34 8.70 8.55
C GLY A 30 -16.86 9.85 9.42
N GLY A 31 -16.16 10.22 10.50
CA GLY A 31 -16.55 11.32 11.39
C GLY A 31 -16.12 12.72 10.92
N ARG A 32 -16.28 13.74 11.78
CA ARG A 32 -15.94 15.16 11.49
C ARG A 32 -14.48 15.40 11.07
N HIS A 33 -13.57 14.50 11.42
CA HIS A 33 -12.15 14.56 11.07
C HIS A 33 -11.77 13.49 10.04
N PHE A 34 -12.72 13.00 9.25
CA PHE A 34 -12.45 12.10 8.13
C PHE A 34 -11.43 12.75 7.18
N CYS A 35 -10.51 11.95 6.67
CA CYS A 35 -9.38 12.46 5.91
C CYS A 35 -9.84 13.25 4.69
N LEU A 36 -9.56 14.55 4.72
CA LEU A 36 -9.84 15.48 3.62
C LEU A 36 -9.14 15.05 2.32
N GLY A 37 -7.97 14.43 2.43
CA GLY A 37 -7.15 13.97 1.30
C GLY A 37 -7.54 12.61 0.72
N THR A 38 -8.63 11.97 1.16
CA THR A 38 -8.98 10.59 0.76
C THR A 38 -9.03 10.40 -0.76
N ALA A 39 -9.62 11.34 -1.50
CA ALA A 39 -9.70 11.25 -2.96
C ALA A 39 -8.33 11.40 -3.63
N LEU A 40 -7.49 12.31 -3.13
CA LEU A 40 -6.14 12.52 -3.64
C LEU A 40 -5.26 11.29 -3.40
N ALA A 41 -5.23 10.76 -2.18
CA ALA A 41 -4.44 9.57 -1.85
C ALA A 41 -4.81 8.36 -2.71
N ARG A 42 -6.12 8.17 -3.01
CA ARG A 42 -6.58 7.10 -3.91
C ARG A 42 -6.11 7.32 -5.35
N LEU A 43 -6.12 8.55 -5.84
CA LEU A 43 -5.61 8.89 -7.17
C LEU A 43 -4.09 8.65 -7.26
N GLU A 44 -3.34 9.10 -6.27
CA GLU A 44 -1.89 8.91 -6.19
C GLU A 44 -1.51 7.42 -6.19
N LEU A 45 -2.17 6.61 -5.37
CA LEU A 45 -1.93 5.16 -5.33
C LEU A 45 -2.28 4.48 -6.66
N ARG A 46 -3.36 4.89 -7.30
CA ARG A 46 -3.75 4.34 -8.61
C ARG A 46 -2.66 4.61 -9.66
N ILE A 47 -2.22 5.86 -9.78
CA ILE A 47 -1.16 6.25 -10.71
C ILE A 47 0.15 5.52 -10.37
N LEU A 48 0.51 5.44 -9.08
CA LEU A 48 1.70 4.76 -8.62
C LEU A 48 1.72 3.29 -9.07
N PHE A 49 0.64 2.53 -8.83
CA PHE A 49 0.57 1.13 -9.22
C PHE A 49 0.49 0.94 -10.74
N GLU A 50 -0.34 1.73 -11.45
CA GLU A 50 -0.47 1.65 -12.91
C GLU A 50 0.89 1.85 -13.61
N GLU A 51 1.59 2.95 -13.30
CA GLU A 51 2.84 3.28 -13.99
C GLU A 51 4.02 2.42 -13.53
N THR A 52 4.08 2.04 -12.25
CA THR A 52 5.16 1.19 -11.73
C THR A 52 5.09 -0.20 -12.35
N LEU A 53 3.90 -0.82 -12.39
CA LEU A 53 3.74 -2.16 -12.94
C LEU A 53 3.93 -2.18 -14.46
N LYS A 54 3.53 -1.12 -15.16
CA LYS A 54 3.77 -0.97 -16.60
C LYS A 54 5.25 -0.84 -16.93
N ARG A 55 6.01 -0.05 -16.18
CA ARG A 55 7.43 0.23 -16.44
C ARG A 55 8.36 -0.86 -15.90
N PHE A 56 8.02 -1.47 -14.77
CA PHE A 56 8.85 -2.42 -14.06
C PHE A 56 8.09 -3.72 -13.71
N PRO A 57 7.60 -4.47 -14.71
CA PRO A 57 6.76 -5.65 -14.49
C PRO A 57 7.47 -6.79 -13.75
N GLN A 58 8.81 -6.77 -13.72
CA GLN A 58 9.65 -7.77 -13.07
C GLN A 58 10.42 -7.19 -11.86
N MET A 59 9.91 -6.12 -11.24
CA MET A 59 10.48 -5.57 -10.01
C MET A 59 10.47 -6.61 -8.89
N GLN A 60 11.60 -6.76 -8.19
CA GLN A 60 11.76 -7.68 -7.06
C GLN A 60 12.43 -6.97 -5.88
N LEU A 61 12.15 -7.43 -4.66
CA LEU A 61 12.90 -6.99 -3.49
C LEU A 61 14.38 -7.40 -3.62
N ALA A 62 15.27 -6.49 -3.25
CA ALA A 62 16.72 -6.66 -3.30
C ALA A 62 17.38 -6.61 -1.92
N GLY A 63 16.57 -6.64 -0.86
CA GLY A 63 17.01 -6.61 0.53
C GLY A 63 15.81 -6.43 1.46
N GLU A 64 16.09 -6.46 2.76
CA GLU A 64 15.08 -6.28 3.80
C GLU A 64 14.59 -4.81 3.84
N PRO A 65 13.26 -4.56 3.83
CA PRO A 65 12.73 -3.23 4.04
C PRO A 65 13.06 -2.71 5.44
N ALA A 66 13.45 -1.45 5.53
CA ALA A 66 13.67 -0.76 6.80
C ALA A 66 12.43 0.06 7.16
N TYR A 67 11.98 -0.03 8.40
CA TYR A 67 10.82 0.71 8.90
C TYR A 67 11.24 2.00 9.61
N VAL A 68 10.34 2.98 9.63
CA VAL A 68 10.47 4.16 10.50
C VAL A 68 10.09 3.75 11.92
N GLU A 69 10.89 4.12 12.90
CA GLU A 69 10.54 3.98 14.32
C GLU A 69 9.51 5.05 14.70
N SER A 70 8.24 4.68 14.71
CA SER A 70 7.14 5.56 15.09
C SER A 70 6.04 4.78 15.82
N PRO A 71 5.52 5.29 16.95
CA PRO A 71 4.35 4.69 17.60
C PRO A 71 3.04 5.05 16.89
N PHE A 72 3.06 5.96 15.91
CA PHE A 72 1.88 6.50 15.25
C PHE A 72 1.78 6.12 13.76
N ILE A 73 2.90 6.16 13.03
CA ILE A 73 2.92 5.96 11.58
C ILE A 73 3.54 4.60 11.25
N ASN A 74 2.84 3.78 10.46
CA ASN A 74 3.40 2.57 9.86
C ASN A 74 3.99 2.90 8.49
N GLN A 75 5.29 3.16 8.42
CA GLN A 75 5.98 3.62 7.21
C GLN A 75 7.31 2.88 6.98
N LEU A 76 7.62 2.63 5.71
CA LEU A 76 8.93 2.18 5.27
C LEU A 76 9.87 3.39 5.10
N LYS A 77 11.03 3.31 5.75
CA LYS A 77 12.16 4.23 5.54
C LYS A 77 12.89 3.93 4.23
N ALA A 78 13.03 2.65 3.91
CA ALA A 78 13.65 2.18 2.67
C ALA A 78 13.08 0.82 2.26
N MET A 79 12.96 0.60 0.95
CA MET A 79 12.59 -0.69 0.37
C MET A 79 13.50 -0.95 -0.84
N PRO A 80 14.63 -1.67 -0.65
CA PRO A 80 15.54 -1.97 -1.74
C PRO A 80 14.86 -2.84 -2.79
N VAL A 81 14.91 -2.41 -4.05
CA VAL A 81 14.35 -3.16 -5.19
C VAL A 81 15.38 -3.28 -6.30
N ARG A 82 15.27 -4.38 -7.07
CA ARG A 82 15.97 -4.57 -8.34
C ARG A 82 14.96 -4.62 -9.46
N PHE A 83 15.35 -4.07 -10.60
CA PHE A 83 14.59 -4.17 -11.84
C PHE A 83 15.24 -5.22 -12.73
N ALA A 84 14.45 -5.88 -13.58
CA ALA A 84 15.03 -6.64 -14.67
C ALA A 84 15.89 -5.73 -15.54
N PRO A 85 16.97 -6.25 -16.17
CA PRO A 85 17.70 -5.51 -17.19
C PRO A 85 16.69 -4.99 -18.22
N ALA A 86 16.81 -3.72 -18.60
CA ALA A 86 16.02 -3.22 -19.72
C ALA A 86 16.29 -4.15 -20.91
N ALA A 87 15.23 -4.68 -21.53
CA ALA A 87 15.39 -5.38 -22.79
C ALA A 87 16.16 -4.44 -23.71
N ALA A 88 17.33 -4.89 -24.22
CA ALA A 88 18.12 -4.08 -25.12
C ALA A 88 17.20 -3.63 -26.26
N SER A 89 16.99 -2.32 -26.39
CA SER A 89 16.27 -1.78 -27.54
C SER A 89 16.97 -2.25 -28.80
N ALA A 90 16.29 -3.05 -29.61
CA ALA A 90 16.67 -3.30 -30.99
C ALA A 90 16.29 -2.09 -31.86
#